data_AF-A0A7R9KS08-F1
#
_entry.id   AF-A0A7R9KS08-F1
#
_cell.length_a   1.000
_cell.length_b   1.000
_cell.length_c   1.000
_cell.angle_alpha   90.00
_cell.angle_beta   90.00
_cell.angle_gamma   90.00
#
_symmetry.space_group_name_H-M   'P 1'
#
loop_
_entity.id
_entity.type
_entity.pdbx_description
1 polymer ?
#
loop_
_entity_poly.entity_id
_entity_poly.type
_entity_poly.pdbx_seq_one_letter_code
_entity_poly.pdbx_strand_id
1 'polypeptide(L)'
;NLSVYVFTEWSFGDLLCRMYHFIHALSYTGSVYILVVISIERYLALVYPLLSRRLLTIRKLKITIIIVWILSAVCCFPRFIIFGTVNIPMDLVCMGQGSSMAILMLYI
;
A
#
# COMPACT_ATOMS: atom_id res chain seq x y z
N ASN A 1 25.37 -5.88 -4.66
CA ASN A 1 24.41 -5.80 -3.52
C ASN A 1 24.33 -4.34 -3.06
N LEU A 2 23.90 -3.43 -3.93
CA LEU A 2 24.11 -1.97 -3.79
C LEU A 2 22.93 -1.25 -3.10
N SER A 3 21.78 -1.92 -2.97
CA SER A 3 20.55 -1.35 -2.40
C SER A 3 20.62 -1.08 -0.88
N VAL A 4 21.63 -1.59 -0.17
CA VAL A 4 21.82 -1.33 1.26
C VAL A 4 22.53 0.02 1.52
N TYR A 5 23.31 0.52 0.55
CA TYR A 5 24.13 1.73 0.72
C TYR A 5 23.45 3.02 0.25
N VAL A 6 22.25 2.93 -0.33
CA VAL A 6 21.52 4.09 -0.88
C VAL A 6 20.71 4.83 0.19
N PHE A 7 20.58 4.29 1.41
CA PHE A 7 20.07 5.04 2.55
C PHE A 7 21.18 5.89 3.16
N THR A 8 21.74 6.79 2.36
CA THR A 8 22.47 7.94 2.86
C THR A 8 21.48 8.73 3.71
N GLU A 9 21.58 8.62 5.03
CA GLU A 9 21.10 9.61 6.00
C GLU A 9 19.68 10.17 5.73
N TRP A 10 18.68 9.57 6.41
CA TRP A 10 17.30 10.05 6.41
C TRP A 10 17.22 11.47 7.00
N SER A 11 17.28 12.50 6.17
CA SER A 11 17.34 13.91 6.62
C SER A 11 15.96 14.53 6.91
N PHE A 12 14.88 13.83 6.59
CA PHE A 12 13.52 14.35 6.58
C PHE A 12 12.73 14.12 7.89
N GLY A 13 13.33 13.46 8.88
CA GLY A 13 12.72 13.17 10.17
C GLY A 13 11.67 12.05 10.17
N ASP A 14 11.23 11.65 11.36
CA ASP A 14 10.44 10.43 11.59
C ASP A 14 9.09 10.39 10.84
N LEU A 15 8.40 11.53 10.76
CA LEU A 15 7.10 11.63 10.09
C LEU A 15 7.19 11.29 8.60
N LEU A 16 8.20 11.85 7.91
CA LEU A 16 8.37 11.62 6.47
C LEU A 16 8.82 10.18 6.19
N CYS A 17 9.58 9.55 7.10
CA CYS A 17 9.95 8.13 7.00
C CYS A 17 8.70 7.24 6.99
N ARG A 18 7.80 7.47 7.95
CA ARG A 18 6.51 6.76 8.04
C ARG A 18 5.64 7.02 6.81
N MET A 19 5.53 8.28 6.39
CA MET A 19 4.72 8.67 5.22
C MET A 19 5.24 8.06 3.92
N TYR A 20 6.56 8.04 3.73
CA TYR A 20 7.18 7.44 2.54
C TYR A 20 6.81 5.96 2.40
N HIS A 21 6.98 5.18 3.47
CA HIS A 21 6.61 3.77 3.48
C HIS A 21 5.10 3.55 3.32
N PHE A 22 4.27 4.43 3.91
CA PHE A 22 2.83 4.39 3.74
C PHE A 22 2.41 4.62 2.28
N ILE A 23 2.92 5.68 1.65
CA ILE A 23 2.61 6.02 0.24
C ILE A 23 3.14 4.95 -0.71
N HIS A 24 4.30 4.36 -0.43
CA HIS A 24 4.84 3.28 -1.23
C HIS A 24 3.91 2.04 -1.20
N ALA A 25 3.47 1.62 -0.02
CA ALA A 25 2.52 0.51 0.14
C ALA A 25 1.18 0.79 -0.55
N LEU A 26 0.71 2.04 -0.46
CA LEU A 26 -0.51 2.52 -1.08
C LEU A 26 -0.44 2.52 -2.61
N SER A 27 0.70 2.90 -3.17
CA SER A 27 0.93 2.94 -4.62
C SER A 27 1.02 1.53 -5.21
N TYR A 28 1.71 0.62 -4.51
CA TYR A 28 1.79 -0.79 -4.91
C TYR A 28 0.41 -1.45 -4.91
N THR A 29 -0.31 -1.31 -3.79
CA THR A 29 -1.67 -1.87 -3.66
C THR A 29 -2.63 -1.25 -4.68
N GLY A 30 -2.65 0.08 -4.80
CA GLY A 30 -3.48 0.80 -5.77
C GLY A 30 -3.28 0.30 -7.20
N SER A 31 -2.03 0.08 -7.62
CA SER A 31 -1.71 -0.44 -8.96
C SER A 31 -2.29 -1.84 -9.19
N VAL A 32 -2.16 -2.75 -8.22
CA VAL A 32 -2.73 -4.10 -8.30
C VAL A 32 -4.25 -4.04 -8.42
N TYR A 33 -4.91 -3.19 -7.64
CA TYR A 33 -6.36 -3.04 -7.71
C TYR A 33 -6.84 -2.48 -9.05
N ILE A 34 -6.12 -1.51 -9.61
CA ILE A 34 -6.40 -0.99 -10.96
C ILE A 34 -6.26 -2.11 -11.99
N LEU A 35 -5.23 -2.96 -11.90
CA LEU A 35 -5.06 -4.09 -12.81
C LEU A 35 -6.18 -5.13 -12.69
N VAL A 36 -6.65 -5.43 -11.47
CA VAL A 36 -7.79 -6.33 -11.23
C VAL A 36 -9.06 -5.76 -11.85
N VAL A 37 -9.31 -4.46 -11.64
CA VAL A 37 -10.44 -3.73 -12.23
C VAL A 37 -10.42 -3.83 -13.76
N ILE A 38 -9.30 -3.50 -14.39
CA ILE A 38 -9.15 -3.56 -15.85
C ILE A 38 -9.36 -4.99 -16.36
N SER A 39 -8.83 -5.98 -15.64
CA SER A 39 -8.99 -7.40 -15.98
C SER A 39 -10.45 -7.83 -15.93
N ILE A 40 -11.18 -7.44 -14.89
CA ILE A 40 -12.62 -7.75 -14.73
C ILE A 40 -13.44 -7.05 -15.81
N GLU A 41 -13.16 -5.77 -16.09
CA GLU A 41 -13.81 -5.01 -17.14
C GLU A 41 -13.67 -5.72 -18.50
N ARG A 42 -12.45 -6.15 -18.83
CA ARG A 42 -12.18 -6.89 -20.08
C ARG A 42 -12.85 -8.25 -20.09
N TYR A 43 -12.80 -8.99 -19.00
CA TYR A 43 -13.44 -10.30 -18.89
C TYR A 43 -14.97 -10.20 -19.10
N LEU A 44 -15.63 -9.25 -18.43
CA LEU A 44 -17.07 -9.04 -18.55
C LEU A 44 -17.48 -8.53 -19.93
N ALA A 45 -16.66 -7.68 -20.57
CA ALA A 45 -16.90 -7.23 -21.94
C ALA A 45 -16.84 -8.38 -22.95
N LEU A 46 -16.00 -9.39 -22.73
CA LEU A 46 -15.88 -10.56 -23.59
C LEU A 46 -17.03 -11.56 -23.40
N VAL A 47 -17.41 -11.84 -22.14
CA VAL A 47 -18.42 -12.88 -21.84
C VAL A 47 -19.85 -12.33 -21.93
N TYR A 48 -20.08 -11.07 -21.55
CA TYR A 48 -21.43 -10.49 -21.44
C TYR A 48 -21.51 -9.08 -22.03
N PRO A 49 -21.57 -8.93 -23.37
CA PRO A 49 -21.54 -7.63 -24.05
C PRO A 49 -22.69 -6.68 -23.66
N LEU A 50 -23.87 -7.21 -23.28
CA LEU A 50 -25.02 -6.41 -22.85
C LEU A 50 -25.03 -6.11 -21.34
N LEU A 51 -24.47 -7.00 -20.53
CA LEU A 51 -24.38 -6.85 -19.06
C LEU A 51 -23.21 -5.94 -18.67
N SER A 52 -22.15 -5.91 -19.50
CA SER A 52 -21.00 -5.00 -19.40
C SER A 52 -21.44 -3.54 -19.23
N ARG A 53 -22.41 -3.05 -20.00
CA ARG A 53 -22.94 -1.67 -19.85
C ARG A 53 -23.64 -1.38 -18.52
N ARG A 54 -24.18 -2.40 -17.83
CA ARG A 54 -25.01 -2.22 -16.61
C ARG A 54 -24.25 -2.55 -15.33
N LEU A 55 -23.48 -3.64 -15.32
CA LEU A 55 -22.70 -4.09 -14.16
C LEU A 55 -21.39 -3.30 -13.99
N LEU A 56 -20.74 -2.86 -15.07
CA LEU A 56 -19.59 -1.94 -15.02
C LEU A 56 -20.04 -0.49 -14.90
N THR A 57 -21.08 -0.22 -14.13
CA THR A 57 -21.32 1.18 -13.76
C THR A 57 -20.13 1.60 -12.90
N ILE A 58 -19.33 2.55 -13.41
CA ILE A 58 -18.15 3.16 -12.77
C ILE A 58 -18.36 3.41 -11.26
N ARG A 59 -19.60 3.65 -10.83
CA ARG A 59 -20.00 3.78 -9.42
C ARG A 59 -19.66 2.55 -8.56
N LYS A 60 -19.98 1.32 -8.99
CA LYS A 60 -19.71 0.09 -8.22
C LYS A 60 -18.21 -0.16 -8.12
N LEU A 61 -17.50 0.02 -9.23
CA LEU A 61 -16.05 -0.03 -9.29
C LEU A 61 -15.39 0.96 -8.32
N LYS A 62 -15.84 2.22 -8.35
CA LYS A 62 -15.40 3.27 -7.43
C LYS A 62 -15.66 2.90 -5.97
N ILE A 63 -16.83 2.36 -5.65
CA ILE A 63 -17.15 1.92 -4.28
C ILE A 63 -16.20 0.82 -3.84
N THR A 64 -15.94 -0.19 -4.69
CA THR A 64 -14.97 -1.26 -4.37
C THR A 64 -13.56 -0.70 -4.17
N ILE A 65 -13.12 0.23 -5.02
CA ILE A 65 -11.83 0.91 -4.89
C ILE A 65 -11.75 1.68 -3.57
N ILE A 66 -12.81 2.42 -3.20
CA ILE A 66 -12.86 3.16 -1.93
C ILE A 66 -12.81 2.21 -0.73
N ILE A 67 -13.58 1.12 -0.76
CA ILE A 67 -13.57 0.09 0.31
C ILE A 67 -12.17 -0.50 0.45
N VAL A 68 -11.55 -0.85 -0.67
CA VAL A 68 -10.20 -1.38 -0.73
C VAL A 68 -9.17 -0.38 -0.19
N TRP A 69 -9.30 0.90 -0.53
CA TRP A 69 -8.43 1.97 -0.03
C TRP A 69 -8.57 2.13 1.47
N ILE A 70 -9.80 2.10 1.99
CA ILE A 70 -10.07 2.15 3.42
C ILE A 70 -9.51 0.91 4.12
N LEU A 71 -9.78 -0.30 3.61
CA LEU A 71 -9.23 -1.54 4.18
C LEU A 71 -7.71 -1.54 4.13
N SER A 72 -7.11 -1.08 3.03
CA SER A 72 -5.66 -0.98 2.90
C SER A 72 -5.11 0.07 3.86
N ALA A 73 -5.77 1.22 4.04
CA ALA A 73 -5.36 2.23 5.02
C ALA A 73 -5.46 1.71 6.46
N VAL A 74 -6.52 0.97 6.79
CA VAL A 74 -6.70 0.33 8.10
C VAL A 74 -5.65 -0.75 8.34
N CYS A 75 -5.39 -1.62 7.36
CA CYS A 75 -4.34 -2.65 7.43
C CYS A 75 -2.93 -2.05 7.39
N CYS A 76 -2.74 -0.87 6.81
CA CYS A 76 -1.47 -0.13 6.78
C CYS A 76 -1.29 0.82 7.97
N PHE A 77 -2.35 1.14 8.71
CA PHE A 77 -2.27 1.93 9.94
C PHE A 77 -1.24 1.37 10.94
N PRO A 78 -1.16 0.04 11.20
CA PRO A 78 -0.10 -0.51 12.03
C PRO A 78 1.30 -0.25 11.44
N ARG A 79 1.48 -0.21 10.10
CA ARG A 79 2.78 0.15 9.51
C ARG A 79 3.22 1.56 9.89
N PHE A 80 2.30 2.51 10.06
CA PHE A 80 2.63 3.85 10.54
C PHE A 80 3.22 3.85 11.97
N ILE A 81 2.88 2.85 12.78
CA ILE A 81 3.44 2.67 14.13
C ILE A 81 4.76 1.88 14.11
N ILE A 82 4.93 0.98 13.14
CA ILE A 82 6.08 0.05 13.05
C ILE A 82 7.33 0.69 12.42
N PHE A 83 7.15 1.60 11.47
CA PHE A 83 8.27 2.32 10.87
C PHE A 83 8.61 3.54 11.72
N GLY A 84 9.90 3.75 11.93
CA GLY A 84 10.41 4.91 12.62
C GLY A 84 11.87 5.14 12.30
N THR A 85 12.38 6.30 12.70
CA THR A 85 13.80 6.63 12.56
C THR A 85 14.56 6.22 13.81
N VAL A 86 15.69 5.55 13.61
CA VAL A 86 16.64 5.23 14.67
C VAL A 86 17.89 6.08 14.46
N ASN A 87 18.33 6.75 15.53
CA ASN A 87 19.56 7.52 15.56
C ASN A 87 20.76 6.60 15.85
N ILE A 88 21.59 6.39 14.84
CA ILE A 88 22.85 5.66 14.94
C ILE A 88 23.95 6.73 15.10
N PRO A 89 25.10 6.45 15.74
CA PRO A 89 26.10 7.47 16.08
C PRO A 89 26.61 8.34 14.91
N MET A 90 26.43 7.92 13.66
CA MET A 90 26.82 8.66 12.46
C MET A 90 25.67 8.95 11.49
N ASP A 91 24.46 8.39 11.66
CA ASP A 91 23.39 8.47 10.66
C ASP A 91 21.98 8.35 11.28
N LEU A 92 21.01 9.09 10.74
CA LEU A 92 19.59 8.83 10.98
C LEU A 92 19.09 7.84 9.92
N VAL A 93 18.61 6.67 10.34
CA VAL A 93 18.14 5.64 9.38
C VAL A 93 16.69 5.32 9.66
N CYS A 94 15.90 5.26 8.59
CA CYS A 94 14.52 4.81 8.61
C CYS A 94 14.49 3.28 8.56
N MET A 95 14.17 2.62 9.67
CA MET A 95 14.12 1.16 9.77
C MET A 95 12.73 0.69 10.19
N GLY A 96 12.26 -0.40 9.58
CA GLY A 96 11.04 -1.08 10.04
C GLY A 96 11.37 -2.00 11.21
N GLN A 97 10.68 -1.84 12.35
CA GLN A 97 10.80 -2.79 13.47
C GLN A 97 10.05 -4.10 13.13
N GLY A 98 10.76 -5.00 12.44
CA GLY A 98 10.23 -6.25 11.89
C GLY A 98 9.58 -7.21 12.89
N SER A 99 9.79 -7.03 14.20
CA SER A 99 9.18 -7.83 15.27
C SER A 99 7.66 -7.64 15.41
N SER A 100 7.11 -6.47 15.07
CA SER A 100 5.66 -6.22 15.14
C SER A 100 4.86 -6.78 13.95
N MET A 101 5.51 -7.05 12.82
CA MET A 101 4.85 -7.57 11.60
C MET A 101 4.29 -8.98 11.82
N ALA A 102 5.02 -9.82 12.58
CA ALA A 102 4.59 -11.19 12.91
C ALA A 102 3.47 -11.22 13.96
N ILE A 103 3.47 -10.28 14.91
CA ILE A 103 2.50 -10.23 16.01
C ILE A 103 1.12 -9.77 15.53
N LEU A 104 1.06 -8.80 14.61
CA LEU A 104 -0.20 -8.29 14.06
C LEU A 104 -0.86 -9.22 13.04
N MET A 105 -0.07 -10.00 12.27
CA MET A 105 -0.59 -11.06 11.39
C MET A 105 -1.16 -12.25 12.18
N LEU A 106 -0.80 -12.41 13.46
CA LEU A 106 -1.37 -13.42 14.37
C LEU A 106 -2.66 -12.92 15.04
N TYR A 107 -2.99 -11.63 14.94
CA TYR A 107 -4.13 -10.99 15.61
C TYR A 107 -5.30 -10.65 14.65
N ILE A 108 -5.12 -10.90 13.35
CA ILE A 108 -6.12 -10.85 12.26
C ILE A 108 -6.32 -12.26 11.74
#